data_AF-A0A554IWQ5-F1
#
_entry.id   AF-A0A554IWQ5-F1
#
_cell.length_a   1.000
_cell.length_b   1.000
_cell.length_c   1.000
_cell.angle_alpha   90.00
_cell.angle_beta   90.00
_cell.angle_gamma   90.00
#
_symmetry.space_group_name_H-M   'P 1'
#
loop_
_entity.id
_entity.type
_entity.pdbx_description
1 polymer ?
#
loop_
_entity_poly.entity_id
_entity_poly.type
_entity_poly.pdbx_seq_one_letter_code
_entity_poly.pdbx_strand_id
1 'polypeptide(L)'
;MSVFKDEKIWRVLTNIWTYVFLMFICANFFLHNRFERLIGPMSIIYIGILGLYVGTKEFDRWYDMHAEDRHPGELFVAAWTVIILILMGFTFILGDAYEVSSEAVAAYIMVLSVFALTQKSKALHKRKHQKK
;
A
#
# COMPACT_ATOMS: atom_id res chain seq x y z
N MET A 1 18.56 -7.28 -20.69
CA MET A 1 18.29 -5.96 -20.05
C MET A 1 17.89 -6.25 -18.63
N SER A 2 18.63 -5.72 -17.65
CA SER A 2 18.66 -6.26 -16.29
C SER A 2 17.35 -6.04 -15.54
N VAL A 3 16.66 -7.13 -15.19
CA VAL A 3 15.52 -7.18 -14.26
C VAL A 3 15.82 -6.41 -12.95
N PHE A 4 17.10 -6.31 -12.57
CA PHE A 4 17.60 -5.51 -11.44
C PHE A 4 17.31 -4.00 -11.52
N LYS A 5 17.13 -3.43 -12.73
CA LYS A 5 16.67 -2.03 -12.86
C LYS A 5 15.20 -1.92 -12.48
N ASP A 6 14.40 -2.93 -12.84
CA ASP A 6 12.95 -2.89 -12.69
C ASP A 6 12.54 -2.93 -11.21
N GLU A 7 13.10 -3.81 -10.38
CA GLU A 7 12.68 -3.90 -8.96
C GLU A 7 12.97 -2.59 -8.17
N LYS A 8 14.14 -1.99 -8.39
CA LYS A 8 14.51 -0.72 -7.74
C LYS A 8 13.60 0.41 -8.21
N ILE A 9 13.26 0.45 -9.50
CA ILE A 9 12.32 1.43 -10.07
C ILE A 9 10.93 1.23 -9.46
N TRP A 10 10.40 0.00 -9.42
CA TRP A 10 9.09 -0.28 -8.85
C TRP A 10 8.99 0.07 -7.37
N ARG A 11 10.05 -0.22 -6.60
CA ARG A 11 10.13 0.15 -5.19
C ARG A 11 10.10 1.67 -5.00
N VAL A 12 10.91 2.40 -5.77
CA VAL A 12 10.94 3.87 -5.72
C VAL A 12 9.59 4.45 -6.14
N LEU A 13 9.00 3.94 -7.22
CA LEU A 13 7.71 4.38 -7.73
C LEU A 13 6.60 4.14 -6.70
N THR A 14 6.55 2.96 -6.09
CA THR A 14 5.56 2.62 -5.06
C THR A 14 5.71 3.52 -3.83
N ASN A 15 6.94 3.75 -3.36
CA ASN A 15 7.18 4.64 -2.22
C ASN A 15 6.76 6.08 -2.53
N ILE A 16 7.15 6.61 -3.69
CA ILE A 16 6.75 7.97 -4.13
C ILE A 16 5.23 8.08 -4.16
N TRP A 17 4.54 7.16 -4.83
CA TRP A 17 3.09 7.20 -4.92
C TRP A 17 2.39 6.99 -3.59
N THR A 18 2.98 6.21 -2.68
CA THR A 18 2.48 6.07 -1.32
C THR A 18 2.52 7.41 -0.59
N TYR A 19 3.66 8.11 -0.60
CA TYR A 19 3.79 9.41 0.04
C TYR A 19 2.86 10.44 -0.60
N VAL A 20 2.81 10.49 -1.94
CA VAL A 20 1.93 11.40 -2.68
C VAL A 20 0.47 11.15 -2.30
N PHE A 21 0.02 9.90 -2.29
CA PHE A 21 -1.38 9.57 -2.02
C PHE A 21 -1.75 9.81 -0.54
N LEU A 22 -0.87 9.46 0.40
CA LEU A 22 -1.08 9.75 1.82
C LEU A 22 -1.15 11.26 2.10
N MET A 23 -0.21 12.04 1.56
CA MET A 23 -0.26 13.51 1.67
C MET A 23 -1.53 14.08 1.04
N PHE A 24 -1.98 13.51 -0.08
CA PHE A 24 -3.19 13.93 -0.76
C PHE A 24 -4.45 13.67 0.07
N ILE A 25 -4.58 12.50 0.68
CA ILE A 25 -5.71 12.17 1.57
C ILE A 25 -5.71 13.12 2.78
N CYS A 26 -4.55 13.32 3.43
CA CYS A 26 -4.45 14.25 4.55
C CYS A 26 -4.81 15.68 4.14
N ALA A 27 -4.30 16.16 3.00
CA ALA A 27 -4.60 17.50 2.50
C ALA A 27 -6.09 17.66 2.19
N ASN A 28 -6.72 16.67 1.53
CA ASN A 28 -8.15 16.69 1.27
C ASN A 28 -8.98 16.79 2.56
N PHE A 29 -8.60 16.00 3.57
CA PHE A 29 -9.26 16.00 4.87
C PHE A 29 -9.20 17.38 5.55
N PHE A 30 -8.01 17.99 5.65
CA PHE A 30 -7.87 19.32 6.28
C PHE A 30 -8.46 20.46 5.44
N LEU A 31 -8.67 20.23 4.14
CA LEU A 31 -9.30 21.19 3.23
C LEU A 31 -10.80 20.94 3.05
N HIS A 32 -11.45 20.23 3.98
CA HIS A 32 -12.90 20.00 4.00
C HIS A 32 -13.40 19.34 2.71
N ASN A 33 -12.72 18.28 2.27
CA ASN A 33 -13.12 17.44 1.13
C ASN A 33 -13.25 18.18 -0.22
N ARG A 34 -12.50 19.28 -0.40
CA ARG A 34 -12.46 20.06 -1.65
C ARG A 34 -12.00 19.27 -2.88
N PHE A 35 -11.21 18.22 -2.68
CA PHE A 35 -10.63 17.42 -3.75
C PHE A 35 -11.23 16.02 -3.84
N GLU A 36 -12.42 15.78 -3.28
CA GLU A 36 -13.06 14.46 -3.24
C GLU A 36 -13.10 13.79 -4.61
N ARG A 37 -13.43 14.56 -5.66
CA ARG A 37 -13.49 14.07 -7.05
C ARG A 37 -12.17 13.50 -7.59
N LEU A 38 -11.04 13.87 -7.01
CA LEU A 38 -9.71 13.43 -7.43
C LEU A 38 -9.20 12.24 -6.62
N ILE A 39 -9.81 11.90 -5.48
CA ILE A 39 -9.36 10.77 -4.66
C ILE A 39 -9.59 9.45 -5.38
N GLY A 40 -10.73 9.28 -6.04
CA GLY A 40 -11.02 8.07 -6.84
C GLY A 40 -9.94 7.79 -7.90
N PRO A 41 -9.65 8.71 -8.83
CA PRO A 41 -8.57 8.52 -9.81
C PRO A 41 -7.20 8.28 -9.16
N MET A 42 -6.87 9.02 -8.11
CA MET A 42 -5.58 8.88 -7.41
C MET A 42 -5.44 7.51 -6.71
N SER A 43 -6.53 7.01 -6.12
CA SER A 43 -6.54 5.70 -5.43
C SER A 43 -6.35 4.57 -6.42
N ILE A 44 -6.96 4.64 -7.62
CA ILE A 44 -6.80 3.65 -8.68
C ILE A 44 -5.35 3.57 -9.14
N ILE A 45 -4.70 4.71 -9.39
CA ILE A 45 -3.29 4.76 -9.79
C ILE A 45 -2.41 4.16 -8.69
N TYR A 46 -2.63 4.58 -7.45
CA TYR A 46 -1.89 4.09 -6.30
C TYR A 46 -2.02 2.56 -6.13
N ILE A 47 -3.25 2.03 -6.13
CA ILE A 47 -3.51 0.60 -5.99
C ILE A 47 -2.91 -0.18 -7.16
N GLY A 48 -2.99 0.35 -8.38
CA GLY A 48 -2.39 -0.27 -9.57
C GLY A 48 -0.87 -0.42 -9.43
N ILE A 49 -0.17 0.64 -9.01
CA ILE A 49 1.28 0.62 -8.80
C ILE A 49 1.66 -0.34 -7.68
N LEU A 50 0.94 -0.29 -6.55
CA LEU A 50 1.15 -1.20 -5.42
C LEU A 50 0.96 -2.66 -5.84
N GLY A 51 -0.10 -2.95 -6.60
CA GLY A 51 -0.42 -4.28 -7.10
C GLY A 51 0.66 -4.81 -8.04
N LEU A 52 1.15 -3.98 -8.96
CA LEU A 52 2.25 -4.35 -9.88
C LEU A 52 3.56 -4.61 -9.12
N TYR A 53 3.90 -3.77 -8.13
CA TYR A 53 5.08 -3.97 -7.30
C TYR A 53 5.00 -5.25 -6.46
N VAL A 54 3.87 -5.53 -5.83
CA VAL A 54 3.72 -6.75 -5.04
C VAL A 54 3.68 -7.97 -5.96
N GLY A 55 2.96 -7.91 -7.08
CA GLY A 55 2.88 -9.00 -8.03
C GLY A 55 4.24 -9.41 -8.60
N THR A 56 5.06 -8.44 -9.01
CA THR A 56 6.43 -8.70 -9.49
C THR A 56 7.30 -9.32 -8.40
N LYS A 57 7.27 -8.76 -7.18
CA LYS A 57 8.01 -9.31 -6.03
C LYS A 57 7.60 -10.74 -5.67
N GLU A 58 6.30 -11.03 -5.70
CA GLU A 58 5.77 -12.36 -5.41
C GLU A 58 6.14 -13.36 -6.51
N PHE A 59 6.10 -12.96 -7.79
CA PHE A 59 6.54 -13.78 -8.91
C PHE A 59 8.03 -14.15 -8.78
N ASP A 60 8.89 -13.17 -8.53
CA ASP A 60 10.34 -13.39 -8.38
C ASP A 60 10.66 -14.36 -7.23
N ARG A 61 9.90 -14.31 -6.13
CA ARG A 61 10.08 -15.25 -5.01
C ARG A 61 9.71 -16.67 -5.41
N TRP A 62 8.59 -16.87 -6.10
CA TRP A 62 8.12 -18.22 -6.46
C TRP A 62 8.97 -18.91 -7.52
N TYR A 63 9.67 -18.14 -8.36
CA TYR A 63 10.62 -18.63 -9.36
C TYR A 63 12.06 -18.71 -8.85
N ASP A 64 12.26 -18.54 -7.53
CA ASP A 64 13.57 -18.54 -6.86
C ASP A 64 14.60 -17.60 -7.51
N MET A 65 14.13 -16.55 -8.22
CA MET A 65 15.00 -15.54 -8.83
C MET A 65 15.60 -14.60 -7.79
N HIS A 66 14.92 -14.42 -6.65
CA HIS A 66 15.38 -13.61 -5.52
C HIS A 66 14.99 -14.26 -4.19
N ALA A 67 15.99 -14.62 -3.37
CA ALA A 67 15.82 -15.24 -2.05
C ALA A 67 15.85 -14.24 -0.88
N GLU A 68 16.12 -12.94 -1.13
CA GLU A 68 16.36 -12.00 -0.04
C GLU A 68 15.10 -11.28 0.47
N ASP A 69 14.71 -11.72 1.66
CA ASP A 69 13.66 -11.21 2.55
C ASP A 69 14.02 -9.84 3.17
N ARG A 70 14.45 -8.86 2.36
CA ARG A 70 14.85 -7.54 2.88
C ARG A 70 13.69 -6.56 2.92
N HIS A 71 13.03 -6.61 4.08
CA HIS A 71 12.10 -5.66 4.71
C HIS A 71 10.64 -6.14 4.79
N PRO A 72 10.12 -6.32 6.01
CA PRO A 72 8.72 -6.63 6.23
C PRO A 72 7.88 -5.41 5.85
N GLY A 73 6.82 -5.62 5.06
CA GLY A 73 5.81 -4.58 4.79
C GLY A 73 5.06 -4.11 6.04
N GLU A 74 5.47 -4.53 7.23
CA GLU A 74 4.89 -4.16 8.53
C GLU A 74 4.99 -2.66 8.78
N LEU A 75 6.14 -2.03 8.52
CA LEU A 75 6.27 -0.58 8.71
C LEU A 75 5.36 0.20 7.73
N PHE A 76 5.23 -0.31 6.51
CA PHE A 76 4.36 0.26 5.49
C PHE A 76 2.89 0.21 5.93
N VAL A 77 2.43 -0.96 6.40
CA VAL A 77 1.07 -1.12 6.91
C VAL A 77 0.86 -0.31 8.19
N ALA A 78 1.82 -0.30 9.11
CA ALA A 78 1.72 0.47 10.34
C ALA A 78 1.56 1.97 10.07
N ALA A 79 2.33 2.53 9.13
CA ALA A 79 2.19 3.92 8.71
C ALA A 79 0.78 4.22 8.16
N TRP A 80 0.27 3.35 7.29
CA TRP A 80 -1.10 3.43 6.77
C TRP A 80 -2.16 3.37 7.87
N THR A 81 -2.05 2.39 8.76
CA THR A 81 -2.97 2.19 9.87
C THR A 81 -2.99 3.41 10.79
N VAL A 82 -1.82 3.93 11.18
CA VAL A 82 -1.73 5.12 12.04
C VAL A 82 -2.40 6.32 11.39
N ILE A 83 -2.14 6.58 10.11
CA ILE A 83 -2.74 7.72 9.40
C ILE A 83 -4.26 7.59 9.35
N ILE A 84 -4.79 6.44 8.93
CA ILE A 84 -6.25 6.24 8.83
C ILE A 84 -6.91 6.34 10.20
N LEU A 85 -6.32 5.78 11.26
CA LEU A 85 -6.85 5.91 12.61
C LEU A 85 -6.86 7.35 13.10
N ILE A 86 -5.82 8.13 12.81
CA ILE A 86 -5.76 9.56 13.16
C ILE A 86 -6.88 10.33 12.43
N LEU A 87 -7.06 10.10 11.13
CA LEU A 87 -8.10 10.78 10.35
C LEU A 87 -9.50 10.41 10.84
N MET A 88 -9.77 9.12 11.08
CA MET A 88 -11.04 8.66 11.66
C MET A 88 -11.28 9.23 13.07
N GLY A 89 -10.23 9.31 13.90
CA GLY A 89 -10.31 9.95 15.22
C GLY A 89 -10.65 11.43 15.13
N PHE A 90 -10.07 12.15 14.15
CA PHE A 90 -10.43 13.54 13.91
C PHE A 90 -11.85 13.72 13.40
N THR A 91 -12.36 12.83 12.54
CA THR A 91 -13.77 12.85 12.12
C THR A 91 -14.70 12.81 13.34
N PHE A 92 -14.41 11.94 14.30
CA PHE A 92 -15.21 11.82 15.52
C PHE A 92 -15.18 13.08 16.40
N ILE A 93 -14.06 13.80 16.43
CA ILE A 93 -13.86 14.99 17.29
C ILE A 93 -14.35 16.28 16.61
N LEU A 94 -14.11 16.43 15.30
CA LEU A 94 -14.37 17.66 14.54
C LEU A 94 -15.75 17.67 13.85
N GLY A 95 -16.43 16.53 13.79
CA GLY A 95 -17.78 16.39 13.24
C GLY A 95 -17.83 16.22 11.72
N ASP A 96 -19.05 16.22 11.17
CA ASP A 96 -19.39 15.77 9.80
C ASP A 96 -18.70 16.56 8.67
N ALA A 97 -18.15 17.74 8.96
CA ALA A 97 -17.38 18.52 7.97
C ALA A 97 -16.02 17.87 7.63
N TYR A 98 -15.57 16.91 8.44
CA TYR A 98 -14.28 16.23 8.32
C TYR A 98 -14.49 14.72 8.13
N GLU A 99 -15.06 14.33 7.00
CA GLU A 99 -15.27 12.91 6.68
C GLU A 99 -14.10 12.33 5.88
N VAL A 100 -13.67 11.11 6.21
CA VAL A 100 -12.69 10.38 5.43
C VAL A 100 -13.36 9.78 4.20
N SER A 101 -12.86 10.14 3.01
CA SER A 101 -13.32 9.59 1.74
C SER A 101 -13.40 8.06 1.72
N SER A 102 -14.49 7.53 1.16
CA SER A 102 -14.73 6.09 1.05
C SER A 102 -13.64 5.39 0.24
N GLU A 103 -13.08 6.10 -0.74
CA GLU A 103 -12.02 5.66 -1.63
C GLU A 103 -10.68 5.55 -0.91
N ALA A 104 -10.41 6.44 0.07
CA ALA A 104 -9.24 6.35 0.93
C ALA A 104 -9.34 5.13 1.86
N VAL A 105 -10.53 4.85 2.40
CA VAL A 105 -10.80 3.66 3.21
C VAL A 105 -10.64 2.39 2.35
N ALA A 106 -11.17 2.38 1.13
CA ALA A 106 -11.01 1.25 0.20
C ALA A 106 -9.54 0.99 -0.14
N ALA A 107 -8.74 2.04 -0.38
CA ALA A 107 -7.32 1.90 -0.61
C ALA A 107 -6.58 1.32 0.60
N TYR A 108 -6.96 1.71 1.82
CA TYR A 108 -6.41 1.12 3.05
C TYR A 108 -6.74 -0.37 3.18
N ILE A 109 -7.99 -0.77 2.90
CA ILE A 109 -8.39 -2.18 2.88
C ILE A 109 -7.55 -2.97 1.87
N MET A 110 -7.27 -2.39 0.70
CA MET A 110 -6.39 -3.00 -0.30
C MET A 110 -4.95 -3.17 0.21
N VAL A 111 -4.39 -2.18 0.91
CA VAL A 111 -3.06 -2.28 1.54
C VAL A 111 -3.01 -3.44 2.54
N LEU A 112 -4.01 -3.55 3.42
CA LEU A 112 -4.11 -4.66 4.37
C LEU A 112 -4.24 -6.03 3.65
N SER A 113 -5.06 -6.08 2.61
CA SER A 113 -5.28 -7.31 1.82
C SER A 113 -3.99 -7.77 1.15
N VAL A 114 -3.28 -6.84 0.50
CA VAL A 114 -1.98 -7.07 -0.11
C VAL A 114 -0.98 -7.60 0.92
N PHE A 115 -0.90 -6.97 2.10
CA PHE A 115 -0.01 -7.42 3.16
C PHE A 115 -0.34 -8.83 3.65
N ALA A 116 -1.62 -9.13 3.90
CA ALA A 116 -2.07 -10.46 4.32
C ALA A 116 -1.73 -11.53 3.26
N LEU A 117 -1.93 -11.22 1.98
CA LEU A 117 -1.58 -12.09 0.87
C LEU A 117 -0.07 -12.35 0.80
N THR A 118 0.76 -11.31 0.89
CA THR A 118 2.22 -11.44 0.91
C THR A 118 2.68 -12.30 2.09
N GLN A 119 2.16 -12.08 3.30
CA GLN A 119 2.51 -12.87 4.48
C GLN A 119 2.14 -14.35 4.32
N LYS A 120 0.94 -14.62 3.81
CA LYS A 120 0.50 -16.00 3.56
C LYS A 120 1.36 -16.68 2.51
N SER A 121 1.68 -15.97 1.43
CA SER A 121 2.50 -16.47 0.34
C SER A 121 3.94 -16.77 0.79
N LYS A 122 4.53 -15.94 1.68
CA LYS A 122 5.84 -16.22 2.31
C LYS A 122 5.80 -17.50 3.15
N ALA A 123 4.78 -17.63 3.98
CA ALA A 123 4.61 -18.82 4.83
C ALA A 123 4.48 -20.11 4.00
N LEU A 124 3.80 -20.04 2.85
CA LEU A 124 3.67 -21.17 1.91
C LEU A 124 4.99 -21.50 1.21
N HIS A 125 5.71 -20.49 0.71
CA HIS A 125 7.01 -20.68 0.05
C HIS A 125 8.04 -21.31 0.99
N LYS A 126 8.13 -20.85 2.24
CA LYS A 126 8.97 -21.44 3.29
C LYS A 126 8.63 -22.92 3.55
N ARG A 127 7.34 -23.27 3.64
CA ARG A 127 6.88 -24.65 3.83
C ARG A 127 7.22 -25.56 2.65
N LYS A 128 7.19 -25.03 1.41
CA LYS A 128 7.55 -25.79 0.20
C LYS A 128 9.04 -26.15 0.19
N HIS A 129 9.90 -25.22 0.57
CA HIS A 129 11.35 -25.45 0.63
C HIS A 129 11.78 -26.33 1.81
N GLN A 130 11.06 -26.35 2.92
CA GLN A 130 11.32 -27.27 4.05
C GLN A 130 10.91 -28.73 3.78
N LYS A 131 10.10 -28.99 2.75
CA LYS A 131 9.66 -30.35 2.35
C LYS A 131 10.54 -30.97 1.25
N LYS A 132 11.46 -30.21 0.67
CA LYS A 132 12.50 -30.71 -0.24
C LYS A 132 13.73 -31.09 0.57
#